data_AF-A0A0Q5LYE5-F1
#
_entry.id   AF-A0A0Q5LYE5-F1
#
_cell.length_a   1.000
_cell.length_b   1.000
_cell.length_c   1.000
_cell.angle_alpha   90.00
_cell.angle_beta   90.00
_cell.angle_gamma   90.00
#
_symmetry.space_group_name_H-M   'P 1'
#
loop_
_entity.id
_entity.type
_entity.pdbx_description
1 polymer ?
#
loop_
_entity_poly.entity_id
_entity_poly.type
_entity_poly.pdbx_seq_one_letter_code
_entity_poly.pdbx_strand_id
1 'polypeptide(L)'
;MAAAYRSDRALSIDGLSPDVWSPYSGFFRASDGWIRTHGNYPHHAMRLQAGLGLTADADADDVRTAILPLSVTEAVERITLARGLAVPVLPEAPERDARLRATPLLQVERIGLAPRPARHGIDHRHSLAPLAGVRVLDLTRVIAGPVCTRTLALLGADVLRVDPPRLVEPEWQHLDTGHGKRTTLLEARTDRFEELLAAADVVVLGYRPESLDRLGLSASAVLERHPALVVAQLSAWGIEEPSRAGFDSLVQAESGIAMIETPDGDRPGVLPAQALDHSTGYLLAAAVVSLLDRRRREGGGWVVRTSLRRVAAELLGMSRSSQPEAGREPDLAAHTSVFDVAGQMVTTAASALPGLEFAAPHPWGSDQPRW
;
A
#
# COMPACT_ATOMS: atom_id res chain seq x y z
N MET A 1 17.97 -2.05 3.49
CA MET A 1 16.64 -2.30 4.11
C MET A 1 16.06 -1.05 4.75
N ALA A 2 16.69 -0.44 5.76
CA ALA A 2 16.12 0.75 6.45
C ALA A 2 15.83 1.94 5.51
N ALA A 3 16.73 2.26 4.57
CA ALA A 3 16.52 3.31 3.57
C ALA A 3 15.30 3.02 2.68
N ALA A 4 15.05 1.76 2.33
CA ALA A 4 13.92 1.38 1.49
C ALA A 4 12.57 1.53 2.19
N TYR A 5 12.52 1.47 3.52
CA TYR A 5 11.32 1.75 4.32
C TYR A 5 11.03 3.26 4.46
N ARG A 6 12.00 4.09 4.11
CA ARG A 6 11.94 5.56 4.13
C ARG A 6 12.11 6.13 2.72
N SER A 7 11.64 5.40 1.71
CA SER A 7 11.87 5.75 0.31
C SER A 7 11.23 7.09 -0.07
N ASP A 8 10.09 7.41 0.55
CA ASP A 8 9.44 8.72 0.51
C ASP A 8 10.37 9.89 0.92
N ARG A 9 11.30 9.65 1.84
CA ARG A 9 12.27 10.65 2.32
C ARG A 9 13.53 10.74 1.47
N ALA A 10 13.84 9.68 0.71
CA ALA A 10 14.96 9.68 -0.23
C ALA A 10 14.58 10.28 -1.59
N LEU A 11 13.27 10.40 -1.87
CA LEU A 11 12.75 10.88 -3.14
C LEU A 11 13.07 12.36 -3.37
N SER A 12 13.61 12.67 -4.55
CA SER A 12 13.64 14.03 -5.09
C SER A 12 13.41 14.03 -6.59
N ILE A 13 12.83 15.12 -7.09
CA ILE A 13 12.57 15.38 -8.51
C ILE A 13 13.29 16.68 -8.85
N ASP A 14 14.24 16.62 -9.78
CA ASP A 14 15.12 17.74 -10.14
C ASP A 14 15.82 18.37 -8.91
N GLY A 15 16.18 17.52 -7.94
CA GLY A 15 16.83 17.92 -6.69
C GLY A 15 15.89 18.49 -5.62
N LEU A 16 14.58 18.56 -5.89
CA LEU A 16 13.57 19.04 -4.94
C LEU A 16 12.82 17.87 -4.30
N SER A 17 12.74 17.84 -2.98
CA SER A 17 11.87 16.90 -2.27
C SER A 17 10.41 17.30 -2.45
N PRO A 18 9.53 16.40 -2.94
CA PRO A 18 8.12 16.72 -3.11
C PRO A 18 7.42 16.92 -1.76
N ASP A 19 6.32 17.68 -1.76
CA ASP A 19 5.46 17.77 -0.59
C ASP A 19 4.58 16.52 -0.48
N VAL A 20 4.97 15.63 0.42
CA VAL A 20 4.37 14.29 0.60
C VAL A 20 3.14 14.34 1.52
N TRP A 21 3.09 15.33 2.43
CA TRP A 21 2.19 15.31 3.58
C TRP A 21 1.28 16.54 3.63
N SER A 22 -0.02 16.29 3.48
CA SER A 22 -1.03 17.34 3.61
C SER A 22 -1.11 17.84 5.06
N PRO A 23 -1.30 19.15 5.27
CA PRO A 23 -1.51 19.72 6.61
C PRO A 23 -2.79 19.18 7.27
N TYR A 24 -3.70 18.60 6.49
CA TYR A 24 -4.92 17.94 6.95
C TYR A 24 -4.70 16.48 7.41
N SER A 25 -3.50 15.92 7.25
CA SER A 25 -3.13 14.56 7.68
C SER A 25 -2.37 14.59 9.00
N GLY A 26 -3.10 14.80 10.10
CA GLY A 26 -2.52 15.14 11.41
C GLY A 26 -3.09 14.34 12.57
N PHE A 27 -2.42 14.45 13.72
CA PHE A 27 -3.06 14.17 15.00
C PHE A 27 -3.72 15.46 15.50
N PHE A 28 -4.99 15.36 15.85
CA PHE A 28 -5.78 16.49 16.35
C PHE A 28 -6.35 16.15 17.72
N ARG A 29 -6.20 17.09 18.66
CA ARG A 29 -6.72 16.97 20.01
C ARG A 29 -8.23 17.20 19.97
N ALA A 30 -8.99 16.26 20.49
CA ALA A 30 -10.40 16.38 20.81
C ALA A 30 -10.56 16.58 22.33
N SER A 31 -11.78 16.85 22.79
CA SER A 31 -12.08 17.14 24.20
C SER A 31 -11.72 16.02 25.18
N ASP A 32 -11.76 14.77 24.74
CA ASP A 32 -11.55 13.57 25.56
C ASP A 32 -10.44 12.64 25.02
N GLY A 33 -9.66 13.08 24.03
CA GLY A 33 -8.58 12.28 23.47
C GLY A 33 -7.97 12.85 22.20
N TRP A 34 -7.39 11.97 21.38
CA TRP A 34 -6.79 12.34 20.09
C TRP A 34 -7.47 11.57 18.96
N ILE A 35 -7.56 12.22 17.79
CA ILE A 35 -7.92 11.56 16.54
C ILE A 35 -6.77 11.67 15.55
N ARG A 36 -6.68 10.70 14.64
CA ARG A 36 -5.81 10.77 13.46
C ARG A 36 -6.68 10.95 12.22
N THR A 37 -6.40 11.98 11.43
CA THR A 37 -7.08 12.22 10.15
C THR A 37 -6.18 11.83 8.97
N HIS A 38 -6.79 11.64 7.81
CA HIS A 38 -6.06 11.48 6.55
C HIS A 38 -6.66 12.38 5.46
N GLY A 39 -5.85 13.32 4.97
CA GLY A 39 -6.20 14.34 3.99
C GLY A 39 -5.13 14.55 2.90
N ASN A 40 -4.28 13.55 2.63
CA ASN A 40 -3.21 13.65 1.62
C ASN A 40 -3.72 13.78 0.17
N TYR A 41 -4.97 13.39 -0.08
CA TYR A 41 -5.61 13.57 -1.37
C TYR A 41 -6.57 14.76 -1.30
N PRO A 42 -6.67 15.60 -2.34
CA PRO A 42 -7.57 16.76 -2.32
C PRO A 42 -9.01 16.39 -1.98
N HIS A 43 -9.51 15.28 -2.55
CA HIS A 43 -10.85 14.79 -2.26
C HIS A 43 -11.01 14.27 -0.82
N HIS A 44 -9.96 13.81 -0.13
CA HIS A 44 -10.03 13.48 1.29
C HIS A 44 -10.05 14.73 2.16
N ALA A 45 -9.21 15.73 1.85
CA ALA A 45 -9.17 17.01 2.55
C ALA A 45 -10.54 17.72 2.49
N MET A 46 -11.15 17.80 1.31
CA MET A 46 -12.49 18.37 1.13
C MET A 46 -13.55 17.66 1.99
N ARG A 47 -13.44 16.34 2.15
CA ARG A 47 -14.41 15.53 2.90
C ARG A 47 -14.22 15.68 4.41
N LEU A 48 -12.97 15.83 4.86
CA LEU A 48 -12.63 16.20 6.23
C LEU A 48 -13.21 17.58 6.57
N GLN A 49 -12.95 18.60 5.75
CA GLN A 49 -13.47 19.96 5.94
C GLN A 49 -15.01 19.95 5.98
N ALA A 50 -15.66 19.26 5.03
CA ALA A 50 -17.12 19.15 4.99
C ALA A 50 -17.69 18.49 6.24
N GLY A 51 -17.05 17.43 6.76
CA GLY A 51 -17.47 16.77 8.01
C GLY A 51 -17.36 17.66 9.24
N LEU A 52 -16.42 18.62 9.22
CA LEU A 52 -16.24 19.60 10.30
C LEU A 52 -17.05 20.88 10.09
N GLY A 53 -17.81 20.99 8.99
CA GLY A 53 -18.56 22.20 8.66
C GLY A 53 -17.69 23.38 8.23
N LEU A 54 -16.48 23.11 7.76
CA LEU A 54 -15.50 24.11 7.33
C LEU A 54 -15.63 24.41 5.82
N THR A 55 -15.22 25.60 5.43
CA THR A 55 -15.12 26.02 4.03
C THR A 55 -13.89 25.40 3.35
N ALA A 56 -13.83 25.47 2.02
CA ALA A 56 -12.75 24.83 1.24
C ALA A 56 -11.38 25.51 1.44
N ASP A 57 -11.36 26.79 1.84
CA ASP A 57 -10.18 27.59 2.14
C ASP A 57 -9.68 27.42 3.58
N ALA A 58 -10.41 26.66 4.41
CA ALA A 58 -10.01 26.42 5.80
C ALA A 58 -8.67 25.69 5.90
N ASP A 59 -7.81 26.16 6.80
CA ASP A 59 -6.47 25.60 7.01
C ASP A 59 -6.43 24.54 8.13
N ALA A 60 -5.23 24.12 8.53
CA ALA A 60 -5.07 23.13 9.58
C ALA A 60 -5.39 23.66 10.99
N ASP A 61 -5.29 24.96 11.23
CA ASP A 61 -5.65 25.57 12.51
C ASP A 61 -7.17 25.73 12.64
N ASP A 62 -7.87 25.95 11.53
CA ASP A 62 -9.33 25.85 11.48
C ASP A 62 -9.80 24.43 11.82
N VAL A 63 -9.18 23.41 11.21
CA VAL A 63 -9.44 21.99 11.51
C VAL A 63 -9.18 21.69 12.99
N ARG A 64 -8.07 22.19 13.54
CA ARG A 64 -7.74 22.03 14.97
C ARG A 64 -8.80 22.66 15.86
N THR A 65 -9.19 23.90 15.56
CA THR A 65 -10.21 24.65 16.30
C THR A 65 -11.57 23.94 16.26
N ALA A 66 -11.94 23.38 15.11
CA ALA A 66 -13.20 22.67 14.93
C ALA A 66 -13.26 21.33 15.67
N ILE A 67 -12.13 20.61 15.79
CA ILE A 67 -12.08 19.30 16.47
C ILE A 67 -11.99 19.45 17.99
N LEU A 68 -11.29 20.48 18.50
CA LEU A 68 -11.01 20.66 19.92
C LEU A 68 -12.23 20.54 20.86
N PRO A 69 -13.41 21.13 20.57
CA PRO A 69 -14.57 21.03 21.46
C PRO A 69 -15.35 19.71 21.31
N LEU A 70 -15.10 18.90 20.28
CA LEU A 70 -15.82 17.66 20.01
C LEU A 70 -15.25 16.51 20.85
N SER A 71 -16.06 15.50 21.16
CA SER A 71 -15.51 14.21 21.60
C SER A 71 -14.83 13.48 20.44
N VAL A 72 -13.91 12.56 20.73
CA VAL A 72 -13.28 11.69 19.75
C VAL A 72 -14.34 10.96 18.91
N THR A 73 -15.35 10.39 19.56
CA THR A 73 -16.45 9.68 18.90
C THR A 73 -17.20 10.61 17.95
N GLU A 74 -17.59 11.79 18.42
CA GLU A 74 -18.34 12.76 17.62
C GLU A 74 -17.53 13.27 16.41
N ALA A 75 -16.25 13.61 16.61
CA ALA A 75 -15.40 14.08 15.54
C ALA A 75 -15.21 13.00 14.45
N VAL A 76 -14.88 11.76 14.85
CA VAL A 76 -14.73 10.63 13.92
C VAL A 76 -16.02 10.34 13.19
N GLU A 77 -17.17 10.34 13.88
CA GLU A 77 -18.48 10.10 13.26
C GLU A 77 -18.82 11.17 12.23
N ARG A 78 -18.71 12.45 12.58
CA ARG A 78 -18.97 13.57 11.66
C ARG A 78 -18.12 13.49 10.40
N ILE A 79 -16.81 13.26 10.56
CA ILE A 79 -15.87 13.13 9.44
C ILE A 79 -16.23 11.91 8.58
N THR A 80 -16.50 10.76 9.20
CA THR A 80 -16.83 9.51 8.49
C THR A 80 -18.14 9.62 7.73
N LEU A 81 -19.18 10.24 8.30
CA LEU A 81 -20.47 10.49 7.64
C LEU A 81 -20.31 11.36 6.38
N ALA A 82 -19.41 12.33 6.42
CA ALA A 82 -19.05 13.13 5.24
C ALA A 82 -18.18 12.37 4.23
N ARG A 83 -17.82 11.11 4.51
CA ARG A 83 -16.86 10.26 3.78
C ARG A 83 -15.41 10.75 3.85
N GLY A 84 -15.09 11.55 4.86
CA GLY A 84 -13.72 11.83 5.26
C GLY A 84 -13.12 10.64 6.00
N LEU A 85 -11.83 10.74 6.31
CA LEU A 85 -11.09 9.66 6.95
C LEU A 85 -10.50 10.14 8.28
N ALA A 86 -11.02 9.57 9.36
CA ALA A 86 -10.50 9.76 10.70
C ALA A 86 -10.67 8.48 11.51
N VAL A 87 -9.78 8.27 12.48
CA VAL A 87 -9.85 7.20 13.47
C VAL A 87 -9.51 7.74 14.85
N PRO A 88 -10.03 7.14 15.93
CA PRO A 88 -9.53 7.42 17.26
C PRO A 88 -8.06 6.99 17.38
N VAL A 89 -7.29 7.73 18.17
CA VAL A 89 -6.01 7.23 18.67
C VAL A 89 -6.31 6.39 19.90
N LEU A 90 -5.96 5.10 19.85
CA LEU A 90 -6.23 4.15 20.92
C LEU A 90 -4.92 3.76 21.63
N PRO A 91 -4.96 3.31 22.90
CA PRO A 91 -3.84 2.61 23.49
C PRO A 91 -3.68 1.21 22.86
N GLU A 92 -2.58 0.53 23.19
CA GLU A 92 -2.40 -0.88 22.83
C GLU A 92 -3.55 -1.74 23.35
N ALA A 93 -3.90 -2.78 22.60
CA ALA A 93 -4.90 -3.77 22.99
C ALA A 93 -4.34 -5.19 22.85
N PRO A 94 -3.46 -5.64 23.79
CA PRO A 94 -2.69 -6.88 23.64
C PRO A 94 -3.53 -8.12 23.36
N GLU A 95 -4.73 -8.22 23.95
CA GLU A 95 -5.66 -9.34 23.68
C GLU A 95 -6.21 -9.31 22.25
N ARG A 96 -6.52 -8.13 21.71
CA ARG A 96 -6.99 -7.97 20.32
C ARG A 96 -5.87 -8.35 19.35
N ASP A 97 -4.65 -7.90 19.62
CA ASP A 97 -3.48 -8.24 18.80
C ASP A 97 -3.14 -9.72 18.88
N ALA A 98 -3.21 -10.34 20.06
CA ALA A 98 -3.00 -11.76 20.24
C ALA A 98 -4.02 -12.60 19.43
N ARG A 99 -5.29 -12.19 19.36
CA ARG A 99 -6.30 -12.84 18.51
C ARG A 99 -5.96 -12.73 17.03
N LEU A 100 -5.46 -11.58 16.56
CA LEU A 100 -5.04 -11.41 15.18
C LEU A 100 -3.83 -12.29 14.82
N ARG A 101 -2.85 -12.40 15.75
CA ARG A 101 -1.67 -13.27 15.60
C ARG A 101 -1.97 -14.77 15.77
N ALA A 102 -3.13 -15.13 16.31
CA ALA A 102 -3.55 -16.53 16.42
C ALA A 102 -3.84 -17.20 15.06
N THR A 103 -3.89 -16.41 13.97
CA THR A 103 -4.05 -16.89 12.61
C THR A 103 -2.88 -16.43 11.74
N PRO A 104 -2.47 -17.18 10.69
CA PRO A 104 -1.28 -16.86 9.92
C PRO A 104 -1.31 -15.45 9.32
N LEU A 105 -0.25 -14.67 9.49
CA LEU A 105 -0.10 -13.30 8.97
C LEU A 105 -0.47 -13.18 7.48
N LEU A 106 -0.06 -14.18 6.70
CA LEU A 106 -0.43 -14.38 5.31
C LEU A 106 -1.41 -15.55 5.24
N GLN A 107 -2.69 -15.27 5.00
CA GLN A 107 -3.68 -16.31 4.78
C GLN A 107 -3.59 -16.79 3.34
N VAL A 108 -3.18 -18.05 3.18
CA VAL A 108 -3.02 -18.69 1.88
C VAL A 108 -4.10 -19.73 1.68
N GLU A 109 -4.77 -19.67 0.54
CA GLU A 109 -5.86 -20.57 0.17
C GLU A 109 -5.68 -21.04 -1.27
N ARG A 110 -5.95 -22.33 -1.52
CA ARG A 110 -6.03 -22.87 -2.87
C ARG A 110 -7.49 -22.91 -3.30
N ILE A 111 -7.80 -22.27 -4.42
CA ILE A 111 -9.15 -22.27 -5.01
C ILE A 111 -9.15 -23.18 -6.23
N GLY A 112 -9.81 -24.34 -6.07
CA GLY A 112 -10.10 -25.25 -7.16
C GLY A 112 -8.89 -25.97 -7.78
N LEU A 113 -9.21 -26.71 -8.85
CA LEU A 113 -8.24 -27.39 -9.70
C LEU A 113 -8.18 -26.66 -11.04
N ALA A 114 -6.97 -26.37 -11.48
CA ALA A 114 -6.70 -25.82 -12.80
C ALA A 114 -5.42 -26.46 -13.36
N PRO A 115 -5.33 -26.64 -14.69
CA PRO A 115 -4.11 -27.09 -15.34
C PRO A 115 -2.94 -26.17 -15.00
N ARG A 116 -1.71 -26.70 -15.06
CA ARG A 116 -0.50 -25.89 -14.92
C ARG A 116 -0.45 -24.90 -16.10
N PRO A 117 -0.36 -23.58 -15.85
CA PRO A 117 -0.29 -22.61 -16.95
C PRO A 117 0.98 -22.81 -17.78
N ALA A 118 0.86 -22.61 -19.09
CA ALA A 118 2.01 -22.56 -19.98
C ALA A 118 2.82 -21.30 -19.65
N ARG A 119 4.16 -21.39 -19.65
CA ARG A 119 5.01 -20.21 -19.49
C ARG A 119 4.87 -19.31 -20.71
N HIS A 120 4.77 -18.00 -20.49
CA HIS A 120 4.87 -17.04 -21.57
C HIS A 120 6.30 -17.03 -22.16
N GLY A 121 6.43 -16.57 -23.41
CA GLY A 121 7.73 -16.39 -24.04
C GLY A 121 8.64 -15.52 -23.17
N ILE A 122 9.89 -15.94 -23.00
CA ILE A 122 10.88 -15.24 -22.18
C ILE A 122 11.52 -14.17 -23.07
N ASP A 123 11.43 -12.90 -22.68
CA ASP A 123 12.30 -11.88 -23.28
C ASP A 123 13.76 -12.21 -22.90
N HIS A 124 14.62 -12.35 -23.91
CA HIS A 124 16.02 -12.73 -23.76
C HIS A 124 16.81 -11.77 -22.85
N ARG A 125 16.35 -10.52 -22.68
CA ARG A 125 16.97 -9.50 -21.82
C ARG A 125 16.98 -9.86 -20.33
N HIS A 126 16.08 -10.73 -19.88
CA HIS A 126 15.99 -11.17 -18.47
C HIS A 126 15.93 -12.69 -18.30
N SER A 127 16.47 -13.47 -19.25
CA SER A 127 16.30 -14.94 -19.26
C SER A 127 16.79 -15.69 -18.01
N LEU A 128 17.61 -15.07 -17.17
CA LEU A 128 18.12 -15.62 -15.91
C LEU A 128 17.38 -15.10 -14.65
N ALA A 129 16.44 -14.16 -14.80
CA ALA A 129 15.73 -13.58 -13.66
C ALA A 129 14.68 -14.55 -13.08
N PRO A 130 14.47 -14.58 -11.73
CA PRO A 130 13.58 -15.56 -11.10
C PRO A 130 12.13 -15.55 -11.60
N LEU A 131 11.60 -14.39 -11.99
CA LEU A 131 10.23 -14.21 -12.47
C LEU A 131 10.15 -13.92 -13.97
N ALA A 132 11.21 -14.22 -14.74
CA ALA A 132 11.19 -14.04 -16.18
C ALA A 132 10.02 -14.81 -16.83
N GLY A 133 9.22 -14.10 -17.62
CA GLY A 133 8.03 -14.64 -18.29
C GLY A 133 6.77 -14.71 -17.42
N VAL A 134 6.78 -14.13 -16.21
CA VAL A 134 5.59 -13.97 -15.36
C VAL A 134 4.92 -12.63 -15.64
N ARG A 135 3.60 -12.64 -15.86
CA ARG A 135 2.79 -11.42 -16.03
C ARG A 135 2.04 -11.05 -14.76
N VAL A 136 2.21 -9.82 -14.27
CA VAL A 136 1.58 -9.33 -13.04
C VAL A 136 0.70 -8.13 -13.35
N LEU A 137 -0.61 -8.30 -13.17
CA LEU A 137 -1.57 -7.20 -13.26
C LEU A 137 -1.65 -6.49 -11.90
N ASP A 138 -1.12 -5.28 -11.84
CA ASP A 138 -1.08 -4.45 -10.64
C ASP A 138 -2.32 -3.54 -10.56
N LEU A 139 -3.25 -3.90 -9.68
CA LEU A 139 -4.47 -3.13 -9.35
C LEU A 139 -4.37 -2.57 -7.93
N THR A 140 -3.20 -2.04 -7.59
CA THR A 140 -2.91 -1.46 -6.29
C THR A 140 -2.64 0.03 -6.42
N ARG A 141 -2.54 0.76 -5.31
CA ARG A 141 -2.19 2.18 -5.23
C ARG A 141 -1.45 2.46 -3.93
N VAL A 142 -0.97 3.68 -3.74
CA VAL A 142 -0.32 4.13 -2.49
C VAL A 142 1.05 3.46 -2.32
N ILE A 143 1.28 2.63 -1.28
CA ILE A 143 2.62 2.12 -0.96
C ILE A 143 2.65 0.60 -0.88
N ALA A 144 1.85 -0.06 -0.03
CA ALA A 144 1.98 -1.50 0.21
C ALA A 144 1.92 -2.37 -1.05
N GLY A 145 0.88 -2.17 -1.86
CA GLY A 145 0.72 -2.90 -3.12
C GLY A 145 1.79 -2.54 -4.15
N PRO A 146 2.06 -1.25 -4.39
CA PRO A 146 3.12 -0.84 -5.31
C PRO A 146 4.53 -1.32 -4.90
N VAL A 147 4.83 -1.43 -3.60
CA VAL A 147 6.07 -2.04 -3.09
C VAL A 147 6.12 -3.53 -3.43
N CYS A 148 5.00 -4.26 -3.29
CA CYS A 148 4.92 -5.66 -3.71
C CYS A 148 5.23 -5.80 -5.20
N THR A 149 4.53 -5.04 -6.05
CA THR A 149 4.62 -5.20 -7.51
C THR A 149 5.95 -4.66 -8.06
N ARG A 150 6.53 -3.61 -7.48
CA ARG A 150 7.90 -3.16 -7.76
C ARG A 150 8.93 -4.24 -7.45
N THR A 151 8.74 -4.95 -6.34
CA THR A 151 9.63 -6.06 -5.96
C THR A 151 9.51 -7.22 -6.94
N LEU A 152 8.31 -7.53 -7.44
CA LEU A 152 8.11 -8.54 -8.48
C LEU A 152 8.75 -8.11 -9.81
N ALA A 153 8.63 -6.84 -10.20
CA ALA A 153 9.30 -6.28 -11.38
C ALA A 153 10.83 -6.38 -11.27
N LEU A 154 11.38 -6.03 -10.10
CA LEU A 154 12.81 -6.16 -9.81
C LEU A 154 13.32 -7.61 -9.95
N LEU A 155 12.46 -8.60 -9.69
CA LEU A 155 12.76 -10.02 -9.87
C LEU A 155 12.50 -10.53 -11.32
N GLY A 156 12.17 -9.63 -12.24
CA GLY A 156 12.03 -9.90 -13.68
C GLY A 156 10.61 -10.19 -14.18
N ALA A 157 9.57 -9.94 -13.37
CA ALA A 157 8.19 -10.04 -13.84
C ALA A 157 7.84 -8.88 -14.79
N ASP A 158 7.02 -9.16 -15.80
CA ASP A 158 6.38 -8.13 -16.60
C ASP A 158 5.16 -7.60 -15.84
N VAL A 159 5.30 -6.40 -15.26
CA VAL A 159 4.28 -5.79 -14.41
C VAL A 159 3.57 -4.69 -15.18
N LEU A 160 2.27 -4.86 -15.38
CA LEU A 160 1.39 -3.82 -15.92
C LEU A 160 0.48 -3.30 -14.81
N ARG A 161 0.73 -2.06 -14.40
CA ARG A 161 -0.13 -1.30 -13.49
C ARG A 161 -1.28 -0.68 -14.24
N VAL A 162 -2.50 -0.90 -13.75
CA VAL A 162 -3.72 -0.31 -14.30
C VAL A 162 -4.37 0.60 -13.26
N ASP A 163 -4.41 1.89 -13.57
CA ASP A 163 -5.12 2.87 -12.75
C ASP A 163 -6.42 3.34 -13.42
N PRO A 164 -7.46 3.69 -12.65
CA PRO A 164 -8.67 4.28 -13.20
C PRO A 164 -8.40 5.69 -13.74
N PRO A 165 -8.90 6.08 -14.93
CA PRO A 165 -8.60 7.36 -15.56
C PRO A 165 -8.96 8.61 -14.74
N ARG A 166 -9.89 8.48 -13.79
CA ARG A 166 -10.47 9.61 -13.05
C ARG A 166 -9.88 9.81 -11.66
N LEU A 167 -8.99 8.94 -11.21
CA LEU A 167 -8.41 9.02 -9.87
C LEU A 167 -6.90 9.18 -10.01
N VAL A 168 -6.46 10.44 -10.07
CA VAL A 168 -5.04 10.78 -10.21
C VAL A 168 -4.27 10.36 -8.97
N GLU A 169 -3.13 9.69 -9.17
CA GLU A 169 -2.19 9.39 -8.10
C GLU A 169 -1.16 10.54 -7.97
N PRO A 170 -0.79 10.96 -6.75
CA PRO A 170 0.30 11.90 -6.56
C PRO A 170 1.56 11.39 -7.27
N GLU A 171 2.15 12.24 -8.13
CA GLU A 171 3.29 11.89 -8.97
C GLU A 171 4.44 11.26 -8.18
N TRP A 172 4.74 11.81 -7.00
CA TRP A 172 5.80 11.33 -6.13
C TRP A 172 5.60 9.85 -5.72
N GLN A 173 4.37 9.40 -5.48
CA GLN A 173 4.07 8.00 -5.09
C GLN A 173 4.37 7.06 -6.24
N HIS A 174 3.95 7.47 -7.44
CA HIS A 174 4.18 6.71 -8.67
C HIS A 174 5.67 6.64 -9.00
N LEU A 175 6.41 7.74 -8.88
CA LEU A 175 7.86 7.75 -9.15
C LEU A 175 8.65 6.93 -8.14
N ASP A 176 8.30 6.98 -6.84
CA ASP A 176 8.99 6.18 -5.82
C ASP A 176 8.77 4.67 -6.01
N THR A 177 7.54 4.26 -6.30
CA THR A 177 7.18 2.84 -6.33
C THR A 177 7.03 2.26 -7.74
N GLY A 178 7.18 3.07 -8.80
CA GLY A 178 6.92 2.74 -10.20
C GLY A 178 8.00 1.93 -10.91
N HIS A 179 9.16 1.73 -10.27
CA HIS A 179 10.35 1.13 -10.91
C HIS A 179 10.06 -0.22 -11.58
N GLY A 180 10.45 -0.32 -12.86
CA GLY A 180 10.33 -1.55 -13.66
C GLY A 180 8.90 -1.93 -14.06
N LYS A 181 7.90 -1.06 -13.81
CA LYS A 181 6.50 -1.31 -14.16
C LYS A 181 6.09 -0.50 -15.38
N ARG A 182 5.29 -1.12 -16.25
CA ARG A 182 4.47 -0.39 -17.22
C ARG A 182 3.21 0.13 -16.53
N THR A 183 2.68 1.25 -16.97
CA THR A 183 1.51 1.91 -16.36
C THR A 183 0.55 2.42 -17.42
N THR A 184 -0.74 2.09 -17.26
CA THR A 184 -1.80 2.47 -18.20
C THR A 184 -3.06 2.93 -17.46
N LEU A 185 -3.90 3.70 -18.13
CA LEU A 185 -5.20 4.14 -17.62
C LEU A 185 -6.32 3.35 -18.29
N LEU A 186 -7.10 2.59 -17.52
CA LEU A 186 -8.17 1.75 -18.05
C LEU A 186 -9.30 1.55 -17.05
N GLU A 187 -10.54 1.58 -17.54
CA GLU A 187 -11.72 1.25 -16.74
C GLU A 187 -11.85 -0.26 -16.57
N ALA A 188 -12.12 -0.71 -15.34
CA ALA A 188 -12.11 -2.14 -14.97
C ALA A 188 -13.21 -3.00 -15.62
N ARG A 189 -14.23 -2.40 -16.22
CA ARG A 189 -15.38 -3.10 -16.84
C ARG A 189 -15.34 -3.02 -18.37
N THR A 190 -14.15 -3.12 -18.94
CA THR A 190 -13.95 -3.12 -20.40
C THR A 190 -13.47 -4.49 -20.85
N ASP A 191 -13.79 -4.88 -22.08
CA ASP A 191 -13.29 -6.14 -22.67
C ASP A 191 -11.76 -6.20 -22.65
N ARG A 192 -11.11 -5.04 -22.88
CA ARG A 192 -9.66 -4.92 -22.80
C ARG A 192 -9.12 -5.25 -21.42
N PHE A 193 -9.79 -4.81 -20.35
CA PHE A 193 -9.37 -5.14 -18.99
C PHE A 193 -9.50 -6.65 -18.73
N GLU A 194 -10.57 -7.26 -19.22
CA GLU A 194 -10.78 -8.70 -19.08
C GLU A 194 -9.72 -9.51 -19.84
N GLU A 195 -9.34 -9.09 -21.05
CA GLU A 195 -8.24 -9.69 -21.81
C GLU A 195 -6.91 -9.63 -21.04
N LEU A 196 -6.61 -8.49 -20.42
CA LEU A 196 -5.41 -8.32 -19.59
C LEU A 196 -5.43 -9.28 -18.39
N LEU A 197 -6.57 -9.35 -17.69
CA LEU A 197 -6.76 -10.23 -16.54
C LEU A 197 -6.64 -11.70 -16.91
N ALA A 198 -7.24 -12.12 -18.02
CA ALA A 198 -7.19 -13.49 -18.52
C ALA A 198 -5.77 -13.95 -18.91
N ALA A 199 -4.94 -13.01 -19.36
CA ALA A 199 -3.57 -13.27 -19.80
C ALA A 199 -2.51 -13.07 -18.70
N ALA A 200 -2.92 -12.71 -17.48
CA ALA A 200 -2.03 -12.54 -16.34
C ALA A 200 -1.71 -13.89 -15.67
N ASP A 201 -0.58 -13.92 -14.94
CA ASP A 201 -0.25 -15.00 -14.01
C ASP A 201 -0.65 -14.64 -12.58
N VAL A 202 -0.47 -13.37 -12.24
CA VAL A 202 -0.72 -12.81 -10.91
C VAL A 202 -1.60 -11.58 -11.07
N VAL A 203 -2.57 -11.40 -10.18
CA VAL A 203 -3.23 -10.12 -9.99
C VAL A 203 -3.04 -9.68 -8.55
N VAL A 204 -2.66 -8.41 -8.35
CA VAL A 204 -2.48 -7.82 -7.03
C VAL A 204 -3.56 -6.78 -6.80
N LEU A 205 -4.37 -6.97 -5.76
CA LEU A 205 -5.55 -6.18 -5.42
C LEU A 205 -5.27 -5.33 -4.16
N GLY A 206 -5.31 -4.00 -4.30
CA GLY A 206 -4.96 -3.06 -3.22
C GLY A 206 -6.10 -2.16 -2.75
N TYR A 207 -7.35 -2.57 -2.95
CA TYR A 207 -8.54 -1.81 -2.56
C TYR A 207 -9.33 -2.53 -1.46
N ARG A 208 -10.26 -1.79 -0.83
CA ARG A 208 -11.20 -2.35 0.15
C ARG A 208 -11.93 -3.56 -0.46
N PRO A 209 -12.02 -4.71 0.25
CA PRO A 209 -12.68 -5.90 -0.27
C PRO A 209 -14.08 -5.63 -0.83
N GLU A 210 -14.93 -4.90 -0.09
CA GLU A 210 -16.29 -4.59 -0.53
C GLU A 210 -16.32 -3.71 -1.80
N SER A 211 -15.29 -2.88 -2.02
CA SER A 211 -15.19 -2.09 -3.25
C SER A 211 -14.78 -2.94 -4.45
N LEU A 212 -13.93 -3.94 -4.25
CA LEU A 212 -13.56 -4.92 -5.28
C LEU A 212 -14.76 -5.80 -5.63
N ASP A 213 -15.54 -6.23 -4.65
CA ASP A 213 -16.75 -7.03 -4.84
C ASP A 213 -17.75 -6.30 -5.75
N ARG A 214 -18.00 -5.01 -5.51
CA ARG A 214 -18.86 -4.17 -6.37
C ARG A 214 -18.35 -4.05 -7.80
N LEU A 215 -17.05 -4.23 -8.04
CA LEU A 215 -16.44 -4.21 -9.36
C LEU A 215 -16.35 -5.60 -10.01
N GLY A 216 -16.77 -6.68 -9.33
CA GLY A 216 -16.59 -8.06 -9.81
C GLY A 216 -15.13 -8.55 -9.72
N LEU A 217 -14.31 -7.87 -8.91
CA LEU A 217 -12.88 -8.13 -8.72
C LEU A 217 -12.57 -8.77 -7.37
N SER A 218 -13.57 -9.35 -6.71
CA SER A 218 -13.31 -10.20 -5.53
C SER A 218 -12.37 -11.34 -5.94
N ALA A 219 -11.51 -11.78 -5.02
CA ALA A 219 -10.58 -12.86 -5.33
C ALA A 219 -11.31 -14.14 -5.80
N SER A 220 -12.47 -14.45 -5.22
CA SER A 220 -13.31 -15.57 -5.63
C SER A 220 -13.89 -15.36 -7.02
N ALA A 221 -14.43 -14.17 -7.33
CA ALA A 221 -15.01 -13.87 -8.65
C ALA A 221 -13.95 -13.84 -9.76
N VAL A 222 -12.73 -13.42 -9.45
CA VAL A 222 -11.61 -13.47 -10.38
C VAL A 222 -11.20 -14.93 -10.65
N LEU A 223 -11.08 -15.75 -9.61
CA LEU A 223 -10.65 -17.15 -9.75
C LEU A 223 -11.73 -18.06 -10.34
N GLU A 224 -13.01 -17.71 -10.21
CA GLU A 224 -14.08 -18.40 -10.94
C GLU A 224 -13.93 -18.26 -12.45
N ARG A 225 -13.54 -17.06 -12.92
CA ARG A 225 -13.32 -16.76 -14.34
C ARG A 225 -11.96 -17.24 -14.83
N HIS A 226 -10.93 -17.13 -13.98
CA HIS A 226 -9.53 -17.40 -14.31
C HIS A 226 -8.88 -18.31 -13.25
N PRO A 227 -9.20 -19.62 -13.25
CA PRO A 227 -8.90 -20.53 -12.15
C PRO A 227 -7.42 -20.90 -12.00
N ALA A 228 -6.54 -20.41 -12.88
CA ALA A 228 -5.10 -20.61 -12.79
C ALA A 228 -4.36 -19.40 -12.16
N LEU A 229 -5.04 -18.30 -11.82
CA LEU A 229 -4.36 -17.11 -11.29
C LEU A 229 -3.80 -17.31 -9.87
N VAL A 230 -2.76 -16.54 -9.57
CA VAL A 230 -2.41 -16.19 -8.19
C VAL A 230 -3.00 -14.82 -7.89
N VAL A 231 -3.88 -14.72 -6.90
CA VAL A 231 -4.46 -13.47 -6.44
C VAL A 231 -3.79 -13.06 -5.14
N ALA A 232 -3.08 -11.94 -5.13
CA ALA A 232 -2.60 -11.31 -3.90
C ALA A 232 -3.54 -10.17 -3.53
N GLN A 233 -4.10 -10.19 -2.32
CA GLN A 233 -5.07 -9.19 -1.87
C GLN A 233 -4.62 -8.56 -0.55
N LEU A 234 -4.67 -7.23 -0.50
CA LEU A 234 -4.37 -6.48 0.71
C LEU A 234 -5.35 -5.32 0.90
N SER A 235 -5.57 -4.95 2.16
CA SER A 235 -6.26 -3.73 2.54
C SER A 235 -5.75 -3.25 3.91
N ALA A 236 -6.20 -2.09 4.37
CA ALA A 236 -5.77 -1.59 5.68
C ALA A 236 -6.26 -2.49 6.83
N TRP A 237 -7.52 -2.91 6.79
CA TRP A 237 -8.18 -3.57 7.93
C TRP A 237 -8.45 -5.06 7.72
N GLY A 238 -8.29 -5.57 6.50
CA GLY A 238 -8.51 -6.98 6.19
C GLY A 238 -9.94 -7.29 5.73
N ILE A 239 -10.23 -8.58 5.62
CA ILE A 239 -11.57 -9.07 5.23
C ILE A 239 -12.58 -8.96 6.38
N GLU A 240 -12.08 -8.79 7.60
CA GLU A 240 -12.84 -8.62 8.83
C GLU A 240 -13.58 -7.28 8.85
N GLU A 241 -13.04 -6.26 8.17
CA GLU A 241 -13.60 -4.90 8.07
C GLU A 241 -13.65 -4.46 6.60
N PRO A 242 -14.44 -5.14 5.75
CA PRO A 242 -14.29 -5.12 4.30
C PRO A 242 -14.71 -3.78 3.65
N SER A 243 -15.51 -2.98 4.34
CA SER A 243 -15.97 -1.65 3.90
C SER A 243 -15.08 -0.51 4.40
N ARG A 244 -14.18 -0.79 5.35
CA ARG A 244 -13.47 0.23 6.10
C ARG A 244 -12.25 0.73 5.33
N ALA A 245 -12.16 2.04 5.14
CA ALA A 245 -11.01 2.68 4.50
C ALA A 245 -9.89 2.86 5.53
N GLY A 246 -8.64 2.80 5.08
CA GLY A 246 -7.51 2.98 5.96
C GLY A 246 -6.22 3.19 5.20
N PHE A 247 -5.25 3.72 5.93
CA PHE A 247 -3.89 4.01 5.51
C PHE A 247 -2.98 3.61 6.67
N ASP A 248 -1.70 3.38 6.41
CA ASP A 248 -0.70 3.03 7.42
C ASP A 248 -0.81 3.90 8.68
N SER A 249 -0.82 5.23 8.51
CA SER A 249 -0.96 6.16 9.64
C SER A 249 -2.27 6.05 10.44
N LEU A 250 -3.39 5.67 9.81
CA LEU A 250 -4.66 5.42 10.52
C LEU A 250 -4.59 4.11 11.30
N VAL A 251 -3.98 3.09 10.72
CA VAL A 251 -3.77 1.81 11.40
C VAL A 251 -2.84 1.98 12.60
N GLN A 252 -1.76 2.75 12.47
CA GLN A 252 -0.86 3.07 13.60
C GLN A 252 -1.61 3.73 14.76
N ALA A 253 -2.51 4.68 14.46
CA ALA A 253 -3.29 5.39 15.46
C ALA A 253 -4.26 4.47 16.22
N GLU A 254 -5.02 3.64 15.52
CA GLU A 254 -6.04 2.78 16.14
C GLU A 254 -5.44 1.50 16.76
N SER A 255 -4.24 1.09 16.35
CA SER A 255 -3.60 -0.12 16.90
C SER A 255 -2.83 0.11 18.19
N GLY A 256 -2.62 1.36 18.61
CA GLY A 256 -1.79 1.70 19.77
C GLY A 256 -0.34 2.06 19.46
N ILE A 257 0.11 1.90 18.21
CA ILE A 257 1.49 2.26 17.81
C ILE A 257 1.73 3.75 18.04
N ALA A 258 0.78 4.61 17.67
CA ALA A 258 0.97 6.05 17.84
C ALA A 258 1.16 6.49 19.30
N MET A 259 0.59 5.76 20.27
CA MET A 259 0.78 6.04 21.69
C MET A 259 2.14 5.55 22.21
N ILE A 260 2.69 4.48 21.63
CA ILE A 260 4.06 4.03 21.93
C ILE A 260 5.07 5.05 21.43
N GLU A 261 4.86 5.57 20.23
CA GLU A 261 5.76 6.52 19.56
C GLU A 261 5.62 7.97 20.09
N THR A 262 4.99 8.16 21.24
CA THR A 262 4.83 9.50 21.82
C THR A 262 6.19 10.16 22.11
N PRO A 263 6.43 11.39 21.62
CA PRO A 263 7.68 12.08 21.87
C PRO A 263 7.77 12.69 23.28
N ASP A 264 6.63 12.94 23.93
CA ASP A 264 6.51 13.71 25.17
C ASP A 264 5.63 13.02 26.24
N GLY A 265 5.09 11.83 25.95
CA GLY A 265 4.22 11.09 26.86
C GLY A 265 2.73 11.41 26.75
N ASP A 266 2.32 12.38 25.92
CA ASP A 266 0.91 12.75 25.69
C ASP A 266 0.54 12.79 24.21
N ARG A 267 1.33 13.49 23.39
CA ARG A 267 1.03 13.66 21.97
C ARG A 267 1.31 12.34 21.23
N PRO A 268 0.38 11.83 20.40
CA PRO A 268 0.64 10.65 19.59
C PRO A 268 1.76 10.92 18.57
N GLY A 269 2.60 9.92 18.35
CA GLY A 269 3.68 9.95 17.37
C GLY A 269 3.44 9.03 16.19
N VAL A 270 4.47 8.89 15.36
CA VAL A 270 4.47 8.05 14.16
C VAL A 270 5.74 7.22 14.13
N LEU A 271 5.64 6.02 13.55
CA LEU A 271 6.83 5.26 13.19
C LEU A 271 7.73 6.10 12.26
N PRO A 272 9.06 5.91 12.29
CA PRO A 272 10.00 6.69 11.49
C PRO A 272 9.98 6.34 9.98
N ALA A 273 9.00 5.55 9.54
CA ALA A 273 8.84 4.99 8.21
C ALA A 273 7.37 4.57 8.00
N GLN A 274 6.95 4.37 6.75
CA GLN A 274 5.67 3.72 6.41
C GLN A 274 5.79 2.19 6.59
N ALA A 275 6.11 1.77 7.81
CA ALA A 275 6.64 0.44 8.06
C ALA A 275 5.60 -0.68 7.87
N LEU A 276 4.31 -0.42 8.11
CA LEU A 276 3.28 -1.44 7.89
C LEU A 276 3.07 -1.63 6.39
N ASP A 277 3.05 -0.54 5.62
CA ASP A 277 2.94 -0.57 4.16
C ASP A 277 4.10 -1.34 3.52
N HIS A 278 5.35 -0.95 3.81
CA HIS A 278 6.53 -1.62 3.23
C HIS A 278 6.61 -3.10 3.64
N SER A 279 6.38 -3.42 4.92
CA SER A 279 6.39 -4.80 5.39
C SER A 279 5.32 -5.63 4.69
N THR A 280 4.11 -5.08 4.54
CA THR A 280 3.02 -5.74 3.81
C THR A 280 3.41 -6.00 2.36
N GLY A 281 4.01 -5.03 1.68
CA GLY A 281 4.45 -5.17 0.30
C GLY A 281 5.50 -6.26 0.11
N TYR A 282 6.54 -6.28 0.96
CA TYR A 282 7.58 -7.31 0.87
C TYR A 282 7.08 -8.71 1.23
N LEU A 283 6.23 -8.83 2.26
CA LEU A 283 5.62 -10.10 2.64
C LEU A 283 4.75 -10.66 1.51
N LEU A 284 3.96 -9.81 0.85
CA LEU A 284 3.15 -10.23 -0.29
C LEU A 284 3.99 -10.62 -1.51
N ALA A 285 5.05 -9.87 -1.83
CA ALA A 285 5.95 -10.25 -2.92
C ALA A 285 6.57 -11.64 -2.67
N ALA A 286 7.06 -11.90 -1.46
CA ALA A 286 7.60 -13.21 -1.08
C ALA A 286 6.54 -14.33 -1.16
N ALA A 287 5.30 -14.03 -0.76
CA ALA A 287 4.19 -14.97 -0.86
C ALA A 287 3.83 -15.28 -2.31
N VAL A 288 3.77 -14.28 -3.18
CA VAL A 288 3.49 -14.44 -4.61
C VAL A 288 4.56 -15.31 -5.28
N VAL A 289 5.85 -15.05 -5.03
CA VAL A 289 6.95 -15.89 -5.54
C VAL A 289 6.77 -17.35 -5.12
N SER A 290 6.48 -17.57 -3.83
CA SER A 290 6.26 -18.91 -3.27
C SER A 290 5.03 -19.60 -3.88
N LEU A 291 3.96 -18.85 -4.10
CA LEU A 291 2.72 -19.36 -4.70
C LEU A 291 2.86 -19.66 -6.18
N LEU A 292 3.62 -18.88 -6.93
CA LEU A 292 3.93 -19.18 -8.33
C LEU A 292 4.67 -20.51 -8.48
N ASP A 293 5.65 -20.75 -7.62
CA ASP A 293 6.39 -22.01 -7.56
C ASP A 293 5.49 -23.19 -7.14
N ARG A 294 4.63 -22.97 -6.13
CA ARG A 294 3.63 -23.96 -5.69
C ARG A 294 2.62 -24.28 -6.77
N ARG A 295 2.05 -23.26 -7.44
CA ARG A 295 1.17 -23.39 -8.60
C ARG A 295 1.83 -24.15 -9.74
N ARG A 296 3.13 -23.93 -10.00
CA ARG A 296 3.87 -24.68 -11.02
C ARG A 296 3.89 -26.18 -10.73
N ARG A 297 4.05 -26.57 -9.47
CA ARG A 297 4.06 -27.98 -9.04
C ARG A 297 2.66 -28.57 -8.95
N GLU A 298 1.73 -27.85 -8.35
CA GLU A 298 0.45 -28.39 -7.89
C GLU A 298 -0.73 -28.04 -8.81
N GLY A 299 -0.59 -27.05 -9.69
CA GLY A 299 -1.70 -26.45 -10.43
C GLY A 299 -2.64 -25.65 -9.52
N GLY A 300 -3.85 -25.35 -10.02
CA GLY A 300 -4.89 -24.63 -9.29
C GLY A 300 -4.69 -23.12 -9.16
N GLY A 301 -5.74 -22.46 -8.69
CA GLY A 301 -5.74 -21.05 -8.36
C GLY A 301 -5.36 -20.84 -6.91
N TRP A 302 -4.71 -19.72 -6.61
CA TRP A 302 -4.24 -19.45 -5.26
C TRP A 302 -4.60 -18.04 -4.85
N VAL A 303 -4.98 -17.85 -3.59
CA VAL A 303 -5.15 -16.55 -2.98
C VAL A 303 -4.20 -16.40 -1.81
N VAL A 304 -3.53 -15.26 -1.71
CA VAL A 304 -2.88 -14.80 -0.48
C VAL A 304 -3.54 -13.50 -0.01
N ARG A 305 -3.87 -13.42 1.27
CA ARG A 305 -4.49 -12.24 1.90
C ARG A 305 -3.72 -11.79 3.13
N THR A 306 -3.63 -10.48 3.32
CA THR A 306 -3.18 -9.87 4.57
C THR A 306 -3.73 -8.45 4.73
N SER A 307 -3.40 -7.78 5.83
CA SER A 307 -3.75 -6.38 6.05
C SER A 307 -2.71 -5.64 6.87
N LEU A 308 -2.68 -4.32 6.73
CA LEU A 308 -1.82 -3.45 7.53
C LEU A 308 -2.08 -3.67 9.03
N ARG A 309 -3.35 -3.85 9.42
CA ARG A 309 -3.74 -4.12 10.82
C ARG A 309 -3.14 -5.42 11.37
N ARG A 310 -2.96 -6.44 10.53
CA ARG A 310 -2.31 -7.70 10.94
C ARG A 310 -0.81 -7.55 11.05
N VAL A 311 -0.18 -6.84 10.12
CA VAL A 311 1.25 -6.47 10.22
C VAL A 311 1.50 -5.62 11.49
N ALA A 312 0.60 -4.69 11.82
CA ALA A 312 0.66 -3.94 13.07
C ALA A 312 0.57 -4.84 14.31
N ALA A 313 -0.33 -5.83 14.29
CA ALA A 313 -0.44 -6.81 15.37
C ALA A 313 0.85 -7.63 15.55
N GLU A 314 1.48 -8.06 14.46
CA GLU A 314 2.77 -8.75 14.51
C GLU A 314 3.88 -7.86 15.09
N LEU A 315 3.97 -6.62 14.61
CA LEU A 315 4.94 -5.65 15.11
C LEU A 315 4.79 -5.41 16.63
N LEU A 316 3.56 -5.20 17.09
CA LEU A 316 3.24 -5.01 18.52
C LEU A 316 3.50 -6.27 19.37
N GLY A 317 3.56 -7.45 18.73
CA GLY A 317 3.91 -8.71 19.40
C GLY A 317 5.41 -8.94 19.56
N MET A 318 6.26 -8.12 18.92
CA MET A 318 7.71 -8.25 19.02
C MET A 318 8.23 -7.72 20.36
N SER A 319 9.33 -8.30 20.84
CA SER A 319 10.01 -7.84 22.04
C SER A 319 10.46 -6.38 21.88
N ARG A 320 10.17 -5.55 22.89
CA ARG A 320 10.58 -4.14 22.96
C ARG A 320 11.64 -3.95 24.02
N SER A 321 12.60 -3.06 23.77
CA SER A 321 13.52 -2.60 24.80
C SER A 321 12.80 -1.62 25.73
N SER A 322 13.03 -1.75 27.04
CA SER A 322 12.58 -0.75 28.04
C SER A 322 13.38 0.54 27.97
N GLN A 323 14.54 0.52 27.31
CA GLN A 323 15.36 1.68 26.98
C GLN A 323 15.52 1.71 25.46
N PRO A 324 14.66 2.44 24.72
CA PRO A 324 14.82 2.58 23.29
C PRO A 324 16.15 3.29 23.01
N GLU A 325 17.07 2.62 22.32
CA GLU A 325 18.25 3.29 21.78
C GLU A 325 17.79 4.30 20.73
N ALA A 326 18.40 5.48 20.70
CA ALA A 326 18.19 6.42 19.61
C ALA A 326 18.56 5.72 18.31
N GLY A 327 17.56 5.49 17.45
CA GLY A 327 17.77 4.82 16.17
C GLY A 327 18.84 5.54 15.38
N ARG A 328 19.84 4.80 14.88
CA ARG A 328 20.85 5.38 13.99
C ARG A 328 20.16 5.82 12.70
N GLU A 329 20.21 7.11 12.40
CA GLU A 329 19.69 7.63 11.15
C GLU A 329 20.51 7.04 9.99
N PRO A 330 19.89 6.30 9.06
CA PRO A 330 20.61 5.76 7.92
C PRO A 330 21.04 6.91 7.02
N ASP A 331 22.25 6.83 6.46
CA ASP A 331 22.67 7.71 5.38
C ASP A 331 21.87 7.36 4.13
N LEU A 332 20.74 8.05 3.93
CA LEU A 332 19.87 7.80 2.78
C LEU A 332 20.60 8.11 1.47
N ALA A 333 21.46 9.12 1.44
CA ALA A 333 22.18 9.54 0.24
C ALA A 333 23.09 8.42 -0.30
N ALA A 334 23.76 7.68 0.60
CA ALA A 334 24.55 6.50 0.26
C ALA A 334 23.72 5.30 -0.27
N HIS A 335 22.40 5.38 -0.20
CA HIS A 335 21.47 4.32 -0.57
C HIS A 335 20.41 4.82 -1.55
N THR A 336 20.79 5.70 -2.47
CA THR A 336 19.91 6.22 -3.53
C THR A 336 20.31 5.72 -4.92
N SER A 337 19.39 5.87 -5.87
CA SER A 337 19.62 5.68 -7.30
C SER A 337 18.97 6.83 -8.06
N VAL A 338 19.56 7.21 -9.20
CA VAL A 338 19.13 8.36 -9.99
C VAL A 338 18.70 7.90 -11.38
N PHE A 339 17.58 8.43 -11.86
CA PHE A 339 16.94 8.06 -13.11
C PHE A 339 16.54 9.31 -13.90
N ASP A 340 16.66 9.25 -15.23
CA ASP A 340 15.99 10.19 -16.12
C ASP A 340 14.60 9.62 -16.46
N VAL A 341 13.56 10.35 -16.09
CA VAL A 341 12.16 10.00 -16.35
C VAL A 341 11.54 11.12 -17.18
N ALA A 342 11.52 10.93 -18.50
CA ALA A 342 11.00 11.90 -19.46
C ALA A 342 11.60 13.32 -19.30
N GLY A 343 12.90 13.40 -18.99
CA GLY A 343 13.63 14.66 -18.81
C GLY A 343 13.63 15.20 -17.38
N GLN A 344 12.95 14.53 -16.43
CA GLN A 344 13.04 14.85 -15.00
C GLN A 344 14.08 13.93 -14.34
N MET A 345 14.97 14.52 -13.54
CA MET A 345 15.95 13.77 -12.77
C MET A 345 15.32 13.30 -11.46
N VAL A 346 15.00 12.01 -11.38
CA VAL A 346 14.34 11.40 -10.23
C VAL A 346 15.37 10.63 -9.41
N THR A 347 15.56 11.03 -8.15
CA THR A 347 16.35 10.27 -7.18
C THR A 347 15.42 9.49 -6.28
N THR A 348 15.61 8.19 -6.12
CA THR A 348 14.81 7.34 -5.22
C THR A 348 15.71 6.49 -4.33
N ALA A 349 15.14 5.81 -3.33
CA ALA A 349 15.88 4.79 -2.59
C ALA A 349 16.32 3.65 -3.51
N ALA A 350 17.58 3.23 -3.39
CA ALA A 350 18.10 2.08 -4.10
C ALA A 350 17.40 0.78 -3.65
N SER A 351 17.49 -0.25 -4.49
CA SER A 351 16.97 -1.58 -4.18
C SER A 351 17.51 -2.10 -2.85
N ALA A 352 16.61 -2.66 -2.04
CA ALA A 352 16.97 -3.33 -0.81
C ALA A 352 17.54 -4.75 -1.02
N LEU A 353 17.39 -5.31 -2.23
CA LEU A 353 17.86 -6.64 -2.59
C LEU A 353 19.28 -6.54 -3.19
N PRO A 354 20.30 -7.14 -2.55
CA PRO A 354 21.69 -7.05 -3.04
C PRO A 354 21.85 -7.58 -4.45
N GLY A 355 22.62 -6.87 -5.28
CA GLY A 355 22.95 -7.29 -6.65
C GLY A 355 21.82 -7.09 -7.66
N LEU A 356 20.68 -6.50 -7.27
CA LEU A 356 19.60 -6.14 -8.17
C LEU A 356 19.41 -4.62 -8.15
N GLU A 357 19.26 -4.04 -9.33
CA GLU A 357 19.07 -2.60 -9.53
C GLU A 357 17.67 -2.33 -10.07
N PHE A 358 17.07 -1.21 -9.64
CA PHE A 358 15.79 -0.78 -10.19
C PHE A 358 15.97 -0.29 -11.63
N ALA A 359 14.96 -0.54 -12.46
CA ALA A 359 14.77 0.21 -13.70
C ALA A 359 14.05 1.53 -13.42
N ALA A 360 14.23 2.52 -14.30
CA ALA A 360 13.50 3.78 -14.21
C ALA A 360 11.97 3.53 -14.24
N PRO A 361 11.17 4.29 -13.48
CA PRO A 361 9.72 4.24 -13.62
C PRO A 361 9.32 4.87 -14.96
N HIS A 362 8.26 4.35 -15.59
CA HIS A 362 7.65 5.00 -16.74
C HIS A 362 6.79 6.20 -16.30
N PRO A 363 6.58 7.23 -17.14
CA PRO A 363 5.61 8.28 -16.85
C PRO A 363 4.21 7.69 -16.61
N TRP A 364 3.47 8.22 -15.62
CA TRP A 364 2.18 7.67 -15.21
C TRP A 364 1.18 7.58 -16.37
N GLY A 365 0.58 6.41 -16.57
CA GLY A 365 -0.41 6.18 -17.62
C GLY A 365 0.11 6.21 -19.07
N SER A 366 1.43 6.20 -19.28
CA SER A 366 2.03 6.36 -20.62
C SER A 366 2.05 5.10 -21.49
N ASP A 367 1.87 3.91 -20.90
CA ASP A 367 1.92 2.65 -21.63
C ASP A 367 0.56 2.23 -22.18
N GLN A 368 0.60 1.40 -23.23
CA GLN A 368 -0.60 0.81 -23.81
C GLN A 368 -1.15 -0.30 -22.91
N PRO A 369 -2.49 -0.49 -22.85
CA PRO A 369 -3.11 -1.54 -22.05
C PRO A 369 -3.01 -2.91 -22.74
N ARG A 370 -1.79 -3.43 -22.92
CA ARG A 370 -1.52 -4.73 -23.54
C ARG A 370 -0.26 -5.37 -22.93
N TRP A 371 -0.21 -6.70 -22.92
CA TRP A 371 1.00 -7.44 -22.56
C TRP A 371 2.08 -7.33 -23.63
#